data_AF-R9XK86-F1
#
_entry.id   AF-R9XK86-F1
#
_cell.length_a   1.000
_cell.length_b   1.000
_cell.length_c   1.000
_cell.angle_alpha   90.00
_cell.angle_beta   90.00
_cell.angle_gamma   90.00
#
_symmetry.space_group_name_H-M   'P 1'
#
loop_
_entity.id
_entity.type
_entity.pdbx_description
1 polymer ?
#
loop_
_entity_poly.entity_id
_entity_poly.type
_entity_poly.pdbx_seq_one_letter_code
_entity_poly.pdbx_strand_id
1 'polypeptide(L)'
;MLSVLRNAGRPARAGRVFGSRSLFAGMVSRKNGAVDERAQRAASQPDGQATAMNDEFEFSKLLWAGRPVQGEGFRATWVNALAERQKQLAEGKVIDSYMYNSVKSTEVGEKTRAESFSYLVLPFKDDPVTADFYVNAAGRIRMGQIFQDLDALAGRIAYRHTAPAEPVLVTASVDRIYLLKRLGQITSYNVVLYGSVAWTGRSSMEISIKAAALDGAVPATVSEATMDERDVFLTASFTFVARNPETHRSLAINKLLPQNQQEWVEFRRAESHNSAKKLQAQSESLETNPPTAEESRMIHALWRASRGTPREARPSGVVSMRDTNLKSTMFMQPQYRNRHSYMIFGGYLMRQTFELAYCAASSISHSLPRFVSLDSTTFRAPVPVGSILHMDATVVYTEHIRGGPDALAAVSDALADFQPPAVNKLCDNKDDFLSCPGTLVQVKVDTVVQELASENKTKSGSFIFSFFAPAQQEGSDSDPRFVSVVPETYSEMINYVDGRRRAVNTAMYASRVKRQSKL
;
A
#
# COMPACT_ATOMS: atom_id res chain seq x y z
N MET A 1 5.92 22.48 59.11
CA MET A 1 7.28 22.18 59.60
C MET A 1 8.01 21.53 58.43
N LEU A 2 8.88 22.17 57.64
CA LEU A 2 9.88 23.24 57.87
C LEU A 2 11.18 22.70 58.53
N SER A 3 12.33 23.05 57.94
CA SER A 3 13.74 22.76 58.34
C SER A 3 14.28 21.35 57.97
N VAL A 4 15.57 21.10 57.63
CA VAL A 4 16.81 21.90 57.33
C VAL A 4 17.75 20.93 56.56
N LEU A 5 18.34 21.20 55.38
CA LEU A 5 19.46 22.08 54.96
C LEU A 5 20.90 21.70 55.43
N ARG A 6 21.85 21.64 54.45
CA ARG A 6 23.34 21.70 54.56
C ARG A 6 24.06 20.41 55.03
N ASN A 7 25.32 20.10 54.65
CA ASN A 7 26.33 20.86 53.87
C ASN A 7 27.40 19.95 53.20
N ALA A 8 28.14 20.49 52.21
CA ALA A 8 29.52 20.17 51.73
C ALA A 8 30.07 18.72 51.68
N GLY A 9 30.87 18.26 50.70
CA GLY A 9 31.45 18.89 49.51
C GLY A 9 32.99 18.75 49.42
N ARG A 10 33.53 17.93 48.50
CA ARG A 10 34.82 18.09 47.78
C ARG A 10 35.04 16.97 46.72
N PRO A 11 35.97 17.13 45.74
CA PRO A 11 35.85 16.51 44.42
C PRO A 11 36.86 15.39 44.10
N ALA A 12 36.58 14.61 43.05
CA ALA A 12 37.48 14.33 41.90
C ALA A 12 37.19 12.98 41.22
N ARG A 13 36.84 13.00 39.92
CA ARG A 13 37.62 12.39 38.83
C ARG A 13 36.94 12.61 37.48
N ALA A 14 37.74 12.81 36.44
CA ALA A 14 37.26 13.10 35.09
C ALA A 14 36.58 11.86 34.47
N GLY A 15 35.26 11.93 34.28
CA GLY A 15 34.53 11.01 33.41
C GLY A 15 34.72 11.39 31.94
N ARG A 16 35.01 10.40 31.09
CA ARG A 16 35.25 10.62 29.65
C ARG A 16 34.05 11.30 28.98
N VAL A 17 34.30 12.43 28.33
CA VAL A 17 33.38 12.99 27.33
C VAL A 17 33.33 12.03 26.14
N PHE A 18 32.29 11.20 26.07
CA PHE A 18 31.95 10.49 24.84
C PHE A 18 31.40 11.51 23.85
N GLY A 19 32.26 12.04 23.00
CA GLY A 19 31.87 12.91 21.90
C GLY A 19 31.11 12.12 20.84
N SER A 20 29.78 12.15 20.91
CA SER A 20 28.88 11.61 19.89
C SER A 20 28.89 12.46 18.60
N ARG A 21 30.02 12.47 17.90
CA ARG A 21 30.08 12.87 16.50
C ARG A 21 29.68 11.67 15.63
N SER A 22 28.94 11.95 14.54
CA SER A 22 28.44 10.99 13.55
C SER A 22 27.15 10.24 13.89
N LEU A 23 26.07 10.98 14.14
CA LEU A 23 24.71 10.55 13.77
C LEU A 23 24.26 11.31 12.51
N PHE A 24 24.80 10.87 11.37
CA PHE A 24 24.24 11.13 10.05
C PHE A 24 24.17 9.78 9.32
N ALA A 25 23.04 9.09 9.43
CA ALA A 25 22.77 7.91 8.62
C ALA A 25 22.75 8.35 7.15
N GLY A 26 23.68 7.82 6.35
CA GLY A 26 24.01 8.38 5.06
C GLY A 26 23.03 8.01 3.95
N MET A 27 22.13 8.92 3.57
CA MET A 27 21.68 8.98 2.17
C MET A 27 22.84 9.50 1.30
N VAL A 28 23.75 8.60 0.91
CA VAL A 28 24.88 8.92 0.03
C VAL A 28 24.99 7.89 -1.09
N SER A 29 24.54 8.25 -2.29
CA SER A 29 25.01 7.59 -3.50
C SER A 29 26.41 8.11 -3.82
N ARG A 30 27.43 7.23 -3.75
CA ARG A 30 28.82 7.53 -4.12
C ARG A 30 29.38 6.42 -5.01
N LYS A 31 29.22 6.55 -6.33
CA LYS A 31 30.33 6.96 -7.22
C LYS A 31 30.02 6.85 -8.72
N ASN A 32 30.79 7.66 -9.46
CA ASN A 32 31.20 7.54 -10.86
C ASN A 32 30.14 7.65 -11.96
N GLY A 33 30.30 8.69 -12.79
CA GLY A 33 29.37 9.14 -13.82
C GLY A 33 28.97 10.59 -13.56
N ALA A 34 28.97 11.43 -14.60
CA ALA A 34 28.49 12.80 -14.50
C ALA A 34 26.95 12.80 -14.46
N VAL A 35 26.38 12.43 -13.32
CA VAL A 35 24.93 12.39 -13.11
C VAL A 35 24.40 13.82 -12.99
N ASP A 36 23.36 14.13 -13.77
CA ASP A 36 22.69 15.43 -13.78
C ASP A 36 22.30 15.88 -12.35
N GLU A 37 22.89 16.99 -11.89
CA GLU A 37 22.59 17.57 -10.57
C GLU A 37 21.09 17.89 -10.41
N ARG A 38 20.38 18.18 -11.51
CA ARG A 38 18.94 18.44 -11.48
C ARG A 38 18.16 17.21 -11.03
N ALA A 39 18.52 16.02 -11.52
CA ALA A 39 17.89 14.77 -11.11
C ALA A 39 18.11 14.45 -9.63
N GLN A 40 19.32 14.74 -9.09
CA GLN A 40 19.58 14.60 -7.66
C GLN A 40 18.77 15.61 -6.83
N ARG A 41 18.75 16.89 -7.23
CA ARG A 41 17.99 17.96 -6.53
C ARG A 41 16.48 17.73 -6.58
N ALA A 42 15.94 17.20 -7.67
CA ALA A 42 14.52 16.87 -7.80
C ALA A 42 14.12 15.71 -6.86
N ALA A 43 14.97 14.68 -6.77
CA ALA A 43 14.76 13.49 -5.95
C ALA A 43 15.14 13.65 -4.46
N SER A 44 15.84 14.73 -4.10
CA SER A 44 16.16 15.10 -2.70
C SER A 44 15.21 16.14 -2.10
N GLN A 45 14.30 16.69 -2.90
CA GLN A 45 13.23 17.57 -2.41
C GLN A 45 12.17 16.77 -1.62
N PRO A 46 11.43 17.42 -0.70
CA PRO A 46 10.90 16.80 0.50
C PRO A 46 10.11 15.48 0.37
N ASP A 47 9.43 15.16 -0.73
CA ASP A 47 8.73 13.88 -0.88
C ASP A 47 9.65 12.65 -0.80
N GLY A 48 10.93 12.80 -1.16
CA GLY A 48 11.93 11.74 -0.97
C GLY A 48 12.24 11.44 0.50
N GLN A 49 11.76 12.28 1.42
CA GLN A 49 11.82 12.11 2.88
C GLN A 49 10.44 12.12 3.55
N ALA A 50 9.39 12.64 2.91
CA ALA A 50 8.15 13.06 3.56
C ALA A 50 7.35 11.96 4.26
N THR A 51 7.57 10.68 3.96
CA THR A 51 6.73 9.59 4.49
C THR A 51 7.31 8.92 5.72
N ALA A 52 8.57 8.50 5.68
CA ALA A 52 9.32 8.19 6.90
C ALA A 52 9.32 9.43 7.81
N MET A 53 9.56 10.61 7.23
CA MET A 53 9.73 11.81 8.03
C MET A 53 8.45 12.52 8.48
N ASN A 54 7.26 12.56 7.86
CA ASN A 54 6.22 13.44 8.46
C ASN A 54 5.80 13.02 9.89
N ASP A 55 5.82 11.73 10.22
CA ASP A 55 5.60 11.25 11.59
C ASP A 55 6.93 11.25 12.41
N GLU A 56 8.09 10.90 11.81
CA GLU A 56 9.43 10.97 12.46
C GLU A 56 9.94 12.43 12.67
N PHE A 57 9.33 13.43 12.02
CA PHE A 57 9.65 14.87 12.09
C PHE A 57 8.78 15.56 13.14
N GLU A 58 7.57 15.06 13.37
CA GLU A 58 6.82 15.33 14.61
C GLU A 58 7.48 14.60 15.81
N PHE A 59 7.97 13.37 15.65
CA PHE A 59 8.70 12.64 16.70
C PHE A 59 10.09 13.23 16.99
N SER A 60 10.85 13.66 15.97
CA SER A 60 12.14 14.34 16.18
C SER A 60 11.97 15.79 16.62
N LYS A 61 10.82 16.45 16.39
CA LYS A 61 10.46 17.67 17.14
C LYS A 61 10.30 17.41 18.64
N LEU A 62 9.76 16.25 19.04
CA LEU A 62 9.66 15.86 20.46
C LEU A 62 11.03 15.56 21.08
N LEU A 63 12.04 15.16 20.29
CA LEU A 63 13.38 14.80 20.76
C LEU A 63 14.46 15.88 20.54
N TRP A 64 14.29 16.82 19.60
CA TRP A 64 15.35 17.75 19.20
C TRP A 64 15.25 19.13 19.87
N ALA A 65 15.99 19.31 20.96
CA ALA A 65 16.23 20.62 21.54
C ALA A 65 17.19 21.48 20.67
N GLY A 66 16.67 22.58 20.10
CA GLY A 66 17.51 23.77 19.84
C GLY A 66 18.03 24.04 18.42
N ARG A 67 17.23 23.85 17.36
CA ARG A 67 17.48 24.54 16.06
C ARG A 67 16.36 25.56 15.77
N PRO A 68 16.68 26.78 15.28
CA PRO A 68 15.68 27.79 14.95
C PRO A 68 14.91 27.45 13.66
N VAL A 69 13.62 27.79 13.64
CA VAL A 69 12.61 27.27 12.69
C VAL A 69 12.45 28.18 11.45
N GLN A 70 13.52 28.82 10.94
CA GLN A 70 13.43 29.74 9.80
C GLN A 70 14.65 29.66 8.86
N GLY A 71 14.38 29.73 7.55
CA GLY A 71 15.39 29.72 6.47
C GLY A 71 14.78 29.43 5.09
N GLU A 72 15.54 29.56 4.01
CA GLU A 72 15.04 29.42 2.62
C GLU A 72 14.46 28.03 2.28
N GLY A 73 14.74 27.00 3.08
CA GLY A 73 14.14 25.66 2.94
C GLY A 73 12.64 25.59 3.25
N PHE A 74 12.04 26.62 3.85
CA PHE A 74 10.63 26.63 4.26
C PHE A 74 9.63 27.01 3.15
N ARG A 75 10.03 27.00 1.86
CA ARG A 75 9.15 27.38 0.74
C ARG A 75 7.91 26.47 0.56
N ALA A 76 7.81 25.32 1.22
CA ALA A 76 6.72 24.34 1.07
C ALA A 76 5.79 24.17 2.30
N THR A 77 5.66 25.16 3.19
CA THR A 77 4.69 25.09 4.31
C THR A 77 3.24 25.19 3.82
N TRP A 78 2.28 24.72 4.62
CA TRP A 78 0.86 24.91 4.33
C TRP A 78 0.41 26.37 4.41
N VAL A 79 1.02 27.17 5.29
CA VAL A 79 0.73 28.61 5.40
C VAL A 79 1.15 29.36 4.13
N ASN A 80 2.31 29.03 3.57
CA ASN A 80 2.76 29.60 2.30
C ASN A 80 1.85 29.17 1.14
N ALA A 81 1.34 27.93 1.16
CA ALA A 81 0.36 27.45 0.19
C ALA A 81 -0.94 28.27 0.27
N LEU A 82 -1.49 28.48 1.47
CA LEU A 82 -2.69 29.31 1.65
C LEU A 82 -2.49 30.75 1.16
N ALA A 83 -1.34 31.37 1.43
CA ALA A 83 -1.03 32.73 0.97
C ALA A 83 -0.93 32.82 -0.57
N GLU A 84 -0.24 31.87 -1.21
CA GLU A 84 -0.15 31.81 -2.67
C GLU A 84 -1.52 31.49 -3.31
N ARG A 85 -2.32 30.63 -2.69
CA ARG A 85 -3.71 30.36 -3.10
C ARG A 85 -4.56 31.64 -3.09
N GLN A 86 -4.47 32.45 -2.05
CA GLN A 86 -5.18 33.73 -1.95
C GLN A 86 -4.77 34.70 -3.08
N LYS A 87 -3.46 34.81 -3.34
CA LYS A 87 -2.93 35.62 -4.43
C LYS A 87 -3.46 35.16 -5.80
N GLN A 88 -3.49 33.85 -6.05
CA GLN A 88 -3.96 33.29 -7.33
C GLN A 88 -5.48 33.41 -7.52
N LEU A 89 -6.27 33.36 -6.44
CA LEU A 89 -7.70 33.71 -6.47
C LEU A 89 -7.90 35.19 -6.85
N ALA A 90 -7.06 36.10 -6.32
CA ALA A 90 -7.10 37.52 -6.68
C ALA A 90 -6.68 37.76 -8.16
N GLU A 91 -5.85 36.89 -8.72
CA GLU A 91 -5.52 36.85 -10.17
C GLU A 91 -6.58 36.13 -11.03
N GLY A 92 -7.68 35.65 -10.45
CA GLY A 92 -8.79 35.01 -11.18
C GLY A 92 -8.53 33.59 -11.69
N LYS A 93 -7.52 32.88 -11.16
CA LYS A 93 -7.14 31.52 -11.61
C LYS A 93 -7.98 30.43 -10.93
N VAL A 94 -8.30 29.37 -11.68
CA VAL A 94 -9.03 28.18 -11.19
C VAL A 94 -8.06 27.21 -10.50
N ILE A 95 -8.39 26.78 -9.28
CA ILE A 95 -7.47 26.21 -8.29
C ILE A 95 -7.64 24.69 -8.11
N ASP A 96 -7.11 23.91 -9.04
CA ASP A 96 -7.22 22.43 -8.99
C ASP A 96 -5.91 21.71 -8.59
N SER A 97 -4.72 22.29 -8.81
CA SER A 97 -3.46 21.82 -8.19
C SER A 97 -2.31 22.81 -8.44
N TYR A 98 -1.55 23.22 -7.41
CA TYR A 98 -0.40 24.10 -7.64
C TYR A 98 0.92 23.56 -7.07
N MET A 99 1.95 23.64 -7.91
CA MET A 99 3.35 23.59 -7.52
C MET A 99 3.86 25.01 -7.27
N TYR A 100 4.90 25.11 -6.43
CA TYR A 100 5.68 26.34 -6.22
C TYR A 100 6.63 26.71 -7.38
N ASN A 101 6.64 25.93 -8.47
CA ASN A 101 7.49 26.15 -9.65
C ASN A 101 6.63 26.09 -10.92
N SER A 102 6.88 27.00 -11.86
CA SER A 102 6.54 26.83 -13.29
C SER A 102 7.38 25.71 -13.92
N VAL A 103 6.99 25.24 -15.11
CA VAL A 103 7.67 24.11 -15.77
C VAL A 103 9.07 24.52 -16.25
N LYS A 104 10.13 24.07 -15.56
CA LYS A 104 11.51 24.47 -15.89
C LYS A 104 12.09 23.76 -17.11
N SER A 105 11.60 22.57 -17.42
CA SER A 105 11.91 21.85 -18.66
C SER A 105 10.76 20.90 -19.02
N THR A 106 10.53 20.74 -20.32
CA THR A 106 9.67 19.70 -20.92
C THR A 106 10.46 18.76 -21.81
N GLU A 107 11.79 18.75 -21.68
CA GLU A 107 12.69 17.91 -22.48
C GLU A 107 12.48 16.43 -22.13
N VAL A 108 12.27 15.62 -23.17
CA VAL A 108 12.11 14.17 -23.05
C VAL A 108 13.08 13.45 -23.98
N GLY A 109 13.63 12.33 -23.50
CA GLY A 109 14.54 11.47 -24.22
C GLY A 109 14.31 10.00 -23.87
N GLU A 110 15.39 9.23 -23.86
CA GLU A 110 15.40 7.82 -23.48
C GLU A 110 16.18 7.66 -22.17
N LYS A 111 15.75 6.70 -21.34
CA LYS A 111 16.42 6.36 -20.09
C LYS A 111 16.43 4.87 -19.84
N THR A 112 17.52 4.43 -19.25
CA THR A 112 17.71 3.07 -18.75
C THR A 112 16.92 2.84 -17.46
N ARG A 113 16.65 1.58 -17.14
CA ARG A 113 16.03 1.19 -15.87
C ARG A 113 16.83 1.68 -14.66
N ALA A 114 18.16 1.54 -14.73
CA ALA A 114 19.11 1.88 -13.66
C ALA A 114 19.08 3.36 -13.25
N GLU A 115 18.78 4.29 -14.16
CA GLU A 115 18.68 5.72 -13.83
C GLU A 115 17.48 6.04 -12.92
N SER A 116 16.38 5.32 -13.11
CA SER A 116 15.17 5.42 -12.29
C SER A 116 15.29 4.72 -10.93
N PHE A 117 16.22 3.77 -10.80
CA PHE A 117 16.37 2.92 -9.61
C PHE A 117 16.44 3.73 -8.31
N SER A 118 15.64 3.32 -7.33
CA SER A 118 15.63 3.86 -5.98
C SER A 118 15.33 2.77 -4.95
N TYR A 119 15.73 3.01 -3.71
CA TYR A 119 15.42 2.15 -2.58
C TYR A 119 15.17 2.95 -1.29
N LEU A 120 14.59 2.26 -0.30
CA LEU A 120 14.43 2.65 1.08
C LEU A 120 14.87 1.47 1.96
N VAL A 121 15.70 1.74 2.97
CA VAL A 121 16.13 0.76 3.96
C VAL A 121 15.32 0.97 5.24
N LEU A 122 14.77 -0.10 5.78
CA LEU A 122 13.99 -0.17 7.01
C LEU A 122 14.69 -1.16 7.96
N PRO A 123 15.65 -0.68 8.78
CA PRO A 123 16.55 -1.54 9.54
C PRO A 123 15.92 -2.09 10.83
N PHE A 124 14.79 -2.81 10.73
CA PHE A 124 14.02 -3.24 11.91
C PHE A 124 14.75 -4.20 12.86
N LYS A 125 15.80 -4.88 12.40
CA LYS A 125 16.63 -5.76 13.24
C LYS A 125 17.70 -4.96 14.01
N ASP A 126 18.22 -3.90 13.38
CA ASP A 126 19.33 -3.10 13.90
C ASP A 126 18.89 -1.82 14.63
N ASP A 127 17.69 -1.30 14.35
CA ASP A 127 17.08 -0.14 15.00
C ASP A 127 15.68 -0.44 15.59
N PRO A 128 15.61 -0.62 16.92
CA PRO A 128 14.34 -0.82 17.63
C PRO A 128 13.35 0.35 17.53
N VAL A 129 13.81 1.59 17.32
CA VAL A 129 12.90 2.76 17.24
C VAL A 129 12.16 2.76 15.91
N THR A 130 12.87 2.51 14.81
CA THR A 130 12.23 2.25 13.51
C THR A 130 11.34 1.00 13.59
N ALA A 131 11.76 -0.07 14.26
CA ALA A 131 10.92 -1.26 14.42
C ALA A 131 9.59 -0.96 15.16
N ASP A 132 9.63 -0.21 16.27
CA ASP A 132 8.44 0.14 17.06
C ASP A 132 7.46 1.03 16.28
N PHE A 133 7.94 1.98 15.47
CA PHE A 133 7.08 2.78 14.60
C PHE A 133 6.33 1.95 13.53
N TYR A 134 6.94 0.85 13.07
CA TYR A 134 6.40 -0.02 12.03
C TYR A 134 5.73 -1.30 12.55
N VAL A 135 5.71 -1.55 13.87
CA VAL A 135 5.09 -2.76 14.44
C VAL A 135 3.57 -2.60 14.57
N ASN A 136 2.85 -3.72 14.48
CA ASN A 136 1.43 -3.80 14.84
C ASN A 136 1.22 -4.57 16.15
N ALA A 137 -0.01 -4.60 16.65
CA ALA A 137 -0.37 -5.28 17.90
C ALA A 137 -0.04 -6.78 17.95
N ALA A 138 0.31 -7.41 16.82
CA ALA A 138 0.71 -8.82 16.72
C ALA A 138 2.24 -9.02 16.66
N GLY A 139 3.06 -7.97 16.83
CA GLY A 139 4.52 -8.03 16.65
C GLY A 139 4.99 -8.14 15.19
N ARG A 140 4.09 -7.89 14.23
CA ARG A 140 4.30 -8.03 12.78
C ARG A 140 4.36 -6.63 12.13
N ILE A 141 4.76 -6.57 10.86
CA ILE A 141 4.79 -5.32 10.09
C ILE A 141 3.39 -4.71 9.94
N ARG A 142 3.26 -3.41 10.24
CA ARG A 142 2.10 -2.56 9.97
C ARG A 142 2.02 -2.24 8.47
N MET A 143 1.43 -3.15 7.70
CA MET A 143 1.36 -3.03 6.22
C MET A 143 0.77 -1.70 5.71
N GLY A 144 -0.14 -1.06 6.45
CA GLY A 144 -0.65 0.27 6.10
C GLY A 144 0.44 1.33 5.99
N GLN A 145 1.46 1.29 6.85
CA GLN A 145 2.63 2.18 6.76
C GLN A 145 3.48 1.84 5.53
N ILE A 146 3.74 0.55 5.28
CA ILE A 146 4.47 0.09 4.09
C ILE A 146 3.79 0.54 2.79
N PHE A 147 2.45 0.56 2.70
CA PHE A 147 1.76 1.08 1.51
C PHE A 147 2.01 2.58 1.29
N GLN A 148 2.16 3.35 2.37
CA GLN A 148 2.53 4.75 2.31
C GLN A 148 3.95 4.91 1.76
N ASP A 149 4.90 4.11 2.23
CA ASP A 149 6.29 4.15 1.76
C ASP A 149 6.47 3.61 0.33
N LEU A 150 5.69 2.61 -0.07
CA LEU A 150 5.70 2.08 -1.44
C LEU A 150 5.26 3.13 -2.46
N ASP A 151 4.18 3.88 -2.18
CA ASP A 151 3.74 4.99 -3.05
C ASP A 151 4.76 6.15 -3.07
N ALA A 152 5.45 6.39 -1.95
CA ALA A 152 6.46 7.45 -1.84
C ALA A 152 7.74 7.10 -2.60
N LEU A 153 8.18 5.85 -2.49
CA LEU A 153 9.27 5.29 -3.28
C LEU A 153 8.91 5.28 -4.78
N ALA A 154 7.68 4.92 -5.14
CA ALA A 154 7.19 5.02 -6.51
C ALA A 154 7.25 6.46 -7.04
N GLY A 155 6.79 7.44 -6.24
CA GLY A 155 6.91 8.86 -6.57
C GLY A 155 8.38 9.29 -6.81
N ARG A 156 9.31 8.85 -5.95
CA ARG A 156 10.75 9.12 -6.10
C ARG A 156 11.33 8.52 -7.39
N ILE A 157 10.98 7.26 -7.70
CA ILE A 157 11.36 6.58 -8.94
C ILE A 157 10.82 7.36 -10.15
N ALA A 158 9.56 7.77 -10.10
CA ALA A 158 8.90 8.52 -11.16
C ALA A 158 9.60 9.87 -11.44
N TYR A 159 9.90 10.66 -10.40
CA TYR A 159 10.63 11.94 -10.55
C TYR A 159 12.06 11.74 -11.09
N ARG A 160 12.78 10.71 -10.63
CA ARG A 160 14.10 10.37 -11.19
C ARG A 160 14.01 9.99 -12.66
N HIS A 161 12.97 9.25 -13.04
CA HIS A 161 12.75 8.87 -14.43
C HIS A 161 12.44 10.10 -15.29
N THR A 162 11.52 10.99 -14.89
CA THR A 162 11.11 12.13 -15.74
C THR A 162 12.14 13.23 -15.89
N ALA A 163 13.07 13.41 -14.94
CA ALA A 163 14.13 14.43 -15.04
C ALA A 163 14.87 14.38 -16.40
N PRO A 164 15.21 15.50 -17.05
CA PRO A 164 15.12 16.88 -16.56
C PRO A 164 13.71 17.49 -16.59
N ALA A 165 12.72 16.84 -17.21
CA ALA A 165 11.35 17.33 -17.16
C ALA A 165 10.77 17.29 -15.74
N GLU A 166 10.02 18.34 -15.38
CA GLU A 166 9.39 18.53 -14.06
C GLU A 166 7.84 18.47 -14.14
N PRO A 167 7.23 17.31 -14.48
CA PRO A 167 5.77 17.13 -14.46
C PRO A 167 5.18 17.15 -13.05
N VAL A 168 3.88 17.46 -12.96
CA VAL A 168 3.04 16.98 -11.84
C VAL A 168 2.87 15.47 -12.02
N LEU A 169 3.31 14.71 -11.03
CA LEU A 169 3.20 13.25 -11.01
C LEU A 169 2.16 12.83 -9.98
N VAL A 170 1.17 12.04 -10.44
CA VAL A 170 0.12 11.51 -9.57
C VAL A 170 -0.02 10.00 -9.74
N THR A 171 -0.23 9.30 -8.62
CA THR A 171 -0.59 7.89 -8.57
C THR A 171 -1.98 7.73 -9.20
N ALA A 172 -2.07 7.08 -10.36
CA ALA A 172 -3.34 6.88 -11.06
C ALA A 172 -4.00 5.55 -10.65
N SER A 173 -3.21 4.49 -10.56
CA SER A 173 -3.63 3.22 -9.98
C SER A 173 -2.48 2.50 -9.29
N VAL A 174 -2.84 1.66 -8.32
CA VAL A 174 -1.99 0.55 -7.87
C VAL A 174 -2.53 -0.69 -8.55
N ASP A 175 -1.70 -1.41 -9.28
CA ASP A 175 -2.16 -2.49 -10.16
C ASP A 175 -2.29 -3.81 -9.39
N ARG A 176 -1.34 -4.07 -8.49
CA ARG A 176 -1.41 -5.08 -7.42
C ARG A 176 -0.34 -4.81 -6.38
N ILE A 177 -0.62 -5.10 -5.12
CA ILE A 177 0.39 -5.41 -4.09
C ILE A 177 0.15 -6.85 -3.65
N TYR A 178 1.18 -7.69 -3.62
CA TYR A 178 1.05 -9.11 -3.27
C TYR A 178 2.15 -9.55 -2.32
N LEU A 179 1.78 -10.27 -1.26
CA LEU A 179 2.71 -10.82 -0.27
C LEU A 179 3.09 -12.25 -0.69
N LEU A 180 4.33 -12.45 -1.11
CA LEU A 180 4.90 -13.71 -1.58
C LEU A 180 5.21 -14.69 -0.44
N LYS A 181 5.63 -14.17 0.72
CA LYS A 181 6.10 -14.96 1.87
C LYS A 181 5.59 -14.39 3.18
N ARG A 182 5.26 -15.29 4.11
CA ARG A 182 4.81 -14.97 5.45
C ARG A 182 5.99 -14.56 6.34
N LEU A 183 6.14 -13.26 6.60
CA LEU A 183 7.07 -12.80 7.63
C LEU A 183 6.54 -13.08 9.05
N GLY A 184 7.48 -13.40 9.93
CA GLY A 184 7.28 -13.68 11.36
C GLY A 184 7.18 -12.39 12.20
N GLN A 185 8.07 -12.25 13.17
CA GLN A 185 8.24 -11.02 13.94
C GLN A 185 8.98 -9.96 13.11
N ILE A 186 8.66 -8.68 13.32
CA ILE A 186 9.28 -7.58 12.56
C ILE A 186 10.79 -7.47 12.80
N THR A 187 11.24 -7.69 14.04
CA THR A 187 12.65 -7.57 14.47
C THR A 187 13.56 -8.70 13.98
N SER A 188 13.00 -9.74 13.34
CA SER A 188 13.80 -10.83 12.79
C SER A 188 14.58 -10.44 11.53
N TYR A 189 14.18 -9.37 10.83
CA TYR A 189 14.72 -9.00 9.52
C TYR A 189 14.93 -7.50 9.37
N ASN A 190 15.97 -7.12 8.63
CA ASN A 190 16.04 -5.81 8.00
C ASN A 190 15.25 -5.85 6.68
N VAL A 191 14.47 -4.80 6.37
CA VAL A 191 13.68 -4.74 5.13
C VAL A 191 14.27 -3.71 4.18
N VAL A 192 14.33 -4.05 2.89
CA VAL A 192 14.71 -3.12 1.82
C VAL A 192 13.58 -3.08 0.79
N LEU A 193 12.97 -1.90 0.64
CA LEU A 193 12.04 -1.62 -0.47
C LEU A 193 12.87 -1.07 -1.63
N TYR A 194 12.76 -1.64 -2.83
CA TYR A 194 13.54 -1.19 -3.99
C TYR A 194 12.77 -1.36 -5.29
N GLY A 195 13.04 -0.50 -6.27
CA GLY A 195 12.33 -0.56 -7.55
C GLY A 195 12.80 0.45 -8.58
N SER A 196 12.17 0.36 -9.74
CA SER A 196 12.47 1.16 -10.94
C SER A 196 11.28 1.14 -11.90
N VAL A 197 11.32 1.99 -12.92
CA VAL A 197 10.33 1.96 -14.01
C VAL A 197 10.48 0.64 -14.78
N ALA A 198 9.35 -0.06 -14.97
CA ALA A 198 9.27 -1.31 -15.72
C ALA A 198 8.70 -1.11 -17.14
N TRP A 199 7.87 -0.07 -17.34
CA TRP A 199 7.32 0.28 -18.65
C TRP A 199 6.91 1.77 -18.73
N THR A 200 6.94 2.33 -19.94
CA THR A 200 6.53 3.72 -20.22
C THR A 200 5.63 3.81 -21.44
N GLY A 201 4.47 4.43 -21.28
CA GLY A 201 3.65 4.96 -22.37
C GLY A 201 4.05 6.40 -22.71
N ARG A 202 3.13 7.15 -23.37
CA ARG A 202 3.38 8.56 -23.73
C ARG A 202 3.53 9.48 -22.51
N SER A 203 2.67 9.34 -21.52
CA SER A 203 2.54 10.23 -20.35
C SER A 203 2.23 9.46 -19.06
N SER A 204 2.60 8.18 -19.03
CA SER A 204 2.26 7.23 -17.98
C SER A 204 3.38 6.20 -17.85
N MET A 205 3.72 5.79 -16.64
CA MET A 205 4.75 4.77 -16.39
C MET A 205 4.24 3.73 -15.39
N GLU A 206 4.59 2.47 -15.61
CA GLU A 206 4.45 1.40 -14.62
C GLU A 206 5.78 1.26 -13.88
N ILE A 207 5.71 1.31 -12.55
CA ILE A 207 6.84 1.20 -11.63
C ILE A 207 6.68 -0.10 -10.85
N SER A 208 7.71 -0.95 -10.93
CA SER A 208 7.78 -2.20 -10.18
C SER A 208 8.62 -2.00 -8.93
N ILE A 209 8.08 -2.40 -7.77
CA ILE A 209 8.75 -2.36 -6.48
C ILE A 209 8.72 -3.77 -5.86
N LYS A 210 9.87 -4.20 -5.36
CA LYS A 210 10.07 -5.42 -4.58
C LYS A 210 10.42 -5.01 -3.13
N ALA A 211 10.03 -5.84 -2.16
CA ALA A 211 10.55 -5.74 -0.80
C ALA A 211 11.30 -7.03 -0.44
N ALA A 212 12.58 -6.90 -0.07
CA ALA A 212 13.38 -7.99 0.46
C ALA A 212 13.42 -7.95 1.98
N ALA A 213 13.42 -9.12 2.62
CA ALA A 213 13.59 -9.31 4.06
C ALA A 213 14.91 -10.05 4.31
N LEU A 214 15.89 -9.33 4.86
CA LEU A 214 17.26 -9.79 5.07
C LEU A 214 17.43 -10.19 6.53
N ASP A 215 17.83 -11.44 6.78
CA ASP A 215 18.27 -11.88 8.12
C ASP A 215 19.66 -11.33 8.49
N GLY A 216 20.45 -10.94 7.47
CA GLY A 216 21.77 -10.33 7.64
C GLY A 216 21.76 -8.80 7.77
N ALA A 217 22.97 -8.24 7.85
CA ALA A 217 23.19 -6.81 7.66
C ALA A 217 22.82 -6.39 6.23
N VAL A 218 22.30 -5.16 6.08
CA VAL A 218 21.97 -4.59 4.78
C VAL A 218 23.27 -4.40 3.96
N PRO A 219 23.32 -4.81 2.67
CA PRO A 219 24.49 -4.61 1.83
C PRO A 219 24.93 -3.15 1.74
N ALA A 220 26.24 -2.91 1.78
CA ALA A 220 26.82 -1.55 1.73
C ALA A 220 26.48 -0.78 0.43
N THR A 221 26.14 -1.50 -0.64
CA THR A 221 25.57 -0.96 -1.88
C THR A 221 24.30 -1.71 -2.19
N VAL A 222 23.17 -1.01 -2.30
CA VAL A 222 21.88 -1.58 -2.72
C VAL A 222 21.65 -1.29 -4.21
N SER A 223 21.47 -2.35 -4.99
CA SER A 223 21.07 -2.38 -6.40
C SER A 223 20.28 -3.66 -6.70
N GLU A 224 19.56 -3.73 -7.83
CA GLU A 224 18.83 -4.95 -8.23
C GLU A 224 19.73 -6.20 -8.28
N ALA A 225 21.02 -6.06 -8.63
CA ALA A 225 21.98 -7.16 -8.71
C ALA A 225 22.52 -7.63 -7.33
N THR A 226 22.26 -6.87 -6.26
CA THR A 226 22.70 -7.21 -4.89
C THR A 226 21.58 -7.77 -4.01
N MET A 227 20.34 -7.79 -4.50
CA MET A 227 19.18 -8.32 -3.77
C MET A 227 18.83 -9.70 -4.35
N ASP A 228 18.85 -10.75 -3.54
CA ASP A 228 18.41 -12.09 -3.97
C ASP A 228 16.88 -12.11 -4.12
N GLU A 229 16.37 -12.67 -5.23
CA GLU A 229 14.93 -12.86 -5.43
C GLU A 229 14.32 -13.79 -4.37
N ARG A 230 15.13 -14.62 -3.71
CA ARG A 230 14.72 -15.48 -2.59
C ARG A 230 14.38 -14.67 -1.34
N ASP A 231 14.95 -13.49 -1.14
CA ASP A 231 14.65 -12.66 0.04
C ASP A 231 13.38 -11.82 -0.17
N VAL A 232 12.85 -11.77 -1.41
CA VAL A 232 11.67 -10.98 -1.76
C VAL A 232 10.41 -11.60 -1.15
N PHE A 233 9.75 -10.83 -0.29
CA PHE A 233 8.51 -11.22 0.39
C PHE A 233 7.29 -10.43 -0.09
N LEU A 234 7.47 -9.31 -0.81
CA LEU A 234 6.39 -8.49 -1.37
C LEU A 234 6.75 -8.00 -2.78
N THR A 235 5.75 -7.96 -3.66
CA THR A 235 5.81 -7.27 -4.96
C THR A 235 4.69 -6.24 -5.05
N ALA A 236 4.95 -5.12 -5.72
CA ALA A 236 3.97 -4.07 -6.00
C ALA A 236 4.19 -3.45 -7.39
N SER A 237 3.10 -3.16 -8.11
CA SER A 237 3.11 -2.37 -9.35
C SER A 237 2.27 -1.10 -9.17
N PHE A 238 2.86 0.04 -9.50
CA PHE A 238 2.22 1.36 -9.45
C PHE A 238 2.19 2.00 -10.84
N THR A 239 1.04 2.52 -11.25
CA THR A 239 0.91 3.33 -12.46
C THR A 239 0.85 4.81 -12.10
N PHE A 240 1.87 5.56 -12.50
CA PHE A 240 1.95 7.02 -12.36
C PHE A 240 1.63 7.70 -13.68
N VAL A 241 0.98 8.86 -13.64
CA VAL A 241 0.73 9.70 -14.82
C VAL A 241 1.33 11.09 -14.67
N ALA A 242 1.91 11.59 -15.76
CA ALA A 242 2.52 12.91 -15.85
C ALA A 242 1.54 13.93 -16.43
N ARG A 243 1.31 15.00 -15.68
CA ARG A 243 0.53 16.16 -16.10
C ARG A 243 1.44 17.39 -16.17
N ASN A 244 1.17 18.28 -17.11
CA ASN A 244 1.82 19.57 -17.19
C ASN A 244 1.32 20.46 -16.03
N PRO A 245 2.19 21.02 -15.18
CA PRO A 245 1.80 21.83 -14.01
C PRO A 245 0.89 23.03 -14.28
N GLU A 246 0.90 23.60 -15.49
CA GLU A 246 0.18 24.84 -15.83
C GLU A 246 -1.12 24.57 -16.60
N THR A 247 -1.14 23.56 -17.47
CA THR A 247 -2.29 23.23 -18.33
C THR A 247 -3.11 22.04 -17.83
N HIS A 248 -2.59 21.30 -16.83
CA HIS A 248 -3.13 20.03 -16.29
C HIS A 248 -3.33 18.90 -17.32
N ARG A 249 -2.95 19.11 -18.59
CA ARG A 249 -2.99 18.10 -19.66
C ARG A 249 -1.84 17.11 -19.53
N SER A 250 -1.93 15.97 -20.23
CA SER A 250 -0.87 14.97 -20.25
C SER A 250 0.45 15.55 -20.79
N LEU A 251 1.53 15.39 -20.02
CA LEU A 251 2.88 15.76 -20.42
C LEU A 251 3.64 14.51 -20.85
N ALA A 252 4.45 14.61 -21.91
CA ALA A 252 5.30 13.52 -22.34
C ALA A 252 6.34 13.18 -21.26
N ILE A 253 6.77 11.91 -21.22
CA ILE A 253 7.84 11.44 -20.32
C ILE A 253 8.97 10.77 -21.11
N ASN A 254 10.12 10.60 -20.46
CA ASN A 254 11.22 9.81 -20.99
C ASN A 254 10.78 8.37 -21.28
N LYS A 255 11.18 7.83 -22.44
CA LYS A 255 10.95 6.44 -22.78
C LYS A 255 11.92 5.55 -22.00
N LEU A 256 11.43 4.44 -21.47
CA LEU A 256 12.30 3.38 -20.93
C LEU A 256 12.98 2.64 -22.10
N LEU A 257 14.29 2.48 -21.99
CA LEU A 257 15.14 1.72 -22.90
C LEU A 257 15.65 0.46 -22.17
N PRO A 258 15.05 -0.73 -22.40
CA PRO A 258 15.50 -1.97 -21.81
C PRO A 258 16.87 -2.40 -22.37
N GLN A 259 17.85 -2.62 -21.49
CA GLN A 259 19.24 -2.88 -21.90
C GLN A 259 19.59 -4.37 -22.00
N ASN A 260 18.82 -5.25 -21.35
CA ASN A 260 19.09 -6.69 -21.29
C ASN A 260 17.81 -7.52 -21.46
N GLN A 261 17.98 -8.83 -21.63
CA GLN A 261 16.87 -9.76 -21.92
C GLN A 261 15.80 -9.78 -20.81
N GLN A 262 16.20 -9.67 -19.54
CA GLN A 262 15.27 -9.65 -18.41
C GLN A 262 14.41 -8.38 -18.42
N GLU A 263 15.03 -7.21 -18.62
CA GLU A 263 14.32 -5.94 -18.76
C GLU A 263 13.35 -5.95 -19.96
N TRP A 264 13.74 -6.55 -21.11
CA TRP A 264 12.85 -6.72 -22.25
C TRP A 264 11.65 -7.62 -21.95
N VAL A 265 11.84 -8.69 -21.19
CA VAL A 265 10.76 -9.58 -20.74
C VAL A 265 9.82 -8.86 -19.75
N GLU A 266 10.35 -8.06 -18.82
CA GLU A 266 9.54 -7.25 -17.91
C GLU A 266 8.76 -6.15 -18.65
N PHE A 267 9.42 -5.42 -19.57
CA PHE A 267 8.77 -4.38 -20.38
C PHE A 267 7.59 -4.94 -21.19
N ARG A 268 7.80 -6.05 -21.89
CA ARG A 268 6.76 -6.74 -22.68
C ARG A 268 5.64 -7.30 -21.81
N ARG A 269 5.97 -7.75 -20.59
CA ARG A 269 4.98 -8.21 -19.60
C ARG A 269 4.10 -7.07 -19.12
N ALA A 270 4.69 -5.92 -18.77
CA ALA A 270 3.97 -4.72 -18.35
C ALA A 270 3.11 -4.14 -19.50
N GLU A 271 3.63 -4.07 -20.72
CA GLU A 271 2.88 -3.67 -21.92
C GLU A 271 1.66 -4.57 -22.18
N SER A 272 1.86 -5.89 -22.11
CA SER A 272 0.78 -6.87 -22.25
C SER A 272 -0.21 -6.81 -21.07
N HIS A 273 0.25 -6.52 -19.86
CA HIS A 273 -0.61 -6.39 -18.68
C HIS A 273 -1.48 -5.15 -18.75
N ASN A 274 -0.92 -3.99 -19.11
CA ASN A 274 -1.66 -2.74 -19.23
C ASN A 274 -2.70 -2.78 -20.36
N SER A 275 -2.35 -3.37 -21.51
CA SER A 275 -3.30 -3.61 -22.61
C SER A 275 -4.40 -4.60 -22.22
N ALA A 276 -4.06 -5.73 -21.56
CA ALA A 276 -5.05 -6.67 -21.05
C ALA A 276 -5.98 -6.05 -20.00
N LYS A 277 -5.44 -5.30 -19.02
CA LYS A 277 -6.21 -4.58 -18.00
C LYS A 277 -7.25 -3.65 -18.63
N LYS A 278 -6.88 -2.93 -19.69
CA LYS A 278 -7.80 -2.06 -20.44
C LYS A 278 -8.92 -2.83 -21.15
N LEU A 279 -8.62 -4.01 -21.70
CA LEU A 279 -9.62 -4.88 -22.34
C LEU A 279 -10.56 -5.51 -21.30
N GLN A 280 -10.02 -6.11 -20.24
CA GLN A 280 -10.81 -6.76 -19.18
C GLN A 280 -11.76 -5.78 -18.47
N ALA A 281 -11.32 -4.53 -18.25
CA ALA A 281 -12.19 -3.48 -17.71
C ALA A 281 -13.43 -3.18 -18.58
N GLN A 282 -13.40 -3.50 -19.88
CA GLN A 282 -14.53 -3.36 -20.79
C GLN A 282 -15.33 -4.68 -20.93
N SER A 283 -14.65 -5.83 -21.05
CA SER A 283 -15.29 -7.11 -21.39
C SER A 283 -15.76 -7.95 -20.19
N GLU A 284 -15.17 -7.79 -19.01
CA GLU A 284 -15.42 -8.66 -17.85
C GLU A 284 -16.20 -7.96 -16.72
N SER A 285 -16.48 -6.66 -16.85
CA SER A 285 -17.21 -5.88 -15.84
C SER A 285 -18.62 -6.41 -15.61
N LEU A 286 -18.93 -6.79 -14.37
CA LEU A 286 -20.26 -7.25 -13.94
C LEU A 286 -21.30 -6.12 -13.81
N GLU A 287 -20.87 -4.85 -13.91
CA GLU A 287 -21.76 -3.68 -14.04
C GLU A 287 -22.41 -3.60 -15.43
N THR A 288 -21.87 -4.32 -16.43
CA THR A 288 -22.30 -4.25 -17.84
C THR A 288 -22.64 -5.63 -18.42
N ASN A 289 -21.96 -6.67 -17.96
CA ASN A 289 -22.14 -8.05 -18.43
C ASN A 289 -22.72 -8.92 -17.30
N PRO A 290 -23.68 -9.81 -17.56
CA PRO A 290 -24.25 -10.67 -16.53
C PRO A 290 -23.24 -11.71 -16.01
N PRO A 291 -23.45 -12.28 -14.81
CA PRO A 291 -22.71 -13.45 -14.36
C PRO A 291 -22.84 -14.64 -15.32
N THR A 292 -21.81 -15.48 -15.38
CA THR A 292 -21.82 -16.71 -16.18
C THR A 292 -22.86 -17.73 -15.67
N ALA A 293 -23.13 -18.78 -16.44
CA ALA A 293 -24.03 -19.86 -16.04
C ALA A 293 -23.53 -20.69 -14.83
N GLU A 294 -22.22 -20.71 -14.53
CA GLU A 294 -21.71 -21.29 -13.28
C GLU A 294 -21.97 -20.35 -12.10
N GLU A 295 -21.61 -19.08 -12.24
CA GLU A 295 -21.78 -18.05 -11.20
C GLU A 295 -23.26 -17.85 -10.85
N SER A 296 -24.15 -17.86 -11.85
CA SER A 296 -25.60 -17.78 -11.64
C SER A 296 -26.15 -18.98 -10.84
N ARG A 297 -25.64 -20.20 -11.09
CA ARG A 297 -26.01 -21.40 -10.31
C ARG A 297 -25.52 -21.31 -8.86
N MET A 298 -24.32 -20.77 -8.65
CA MET A 298 -23.76 -20.52 -7.32
C MET A 298 -24.56 -19.46 -6.55
N ILE A 299 -24.88 -18.32 -7.17
CA ILE A 299 -25.75 -17.30 -6.58
C ILE A 299 -27.08 -17.93 -6.14
N HIS A 300 -27.70 -18.75 -6.99
CA HIS A 300 -28.94 -19.43 -6.66
C HIS A 300 -28.79 -20.46 -5.53
N ALA A 301 -27.65 -21.15 -5.43
CA ALA A 301 -27.36 -22.05 -4.30
C ALA A 301 -27.25 -21.26 -2.98
N LEU A 302 -26.45 -20.20 -2.93
CA LEU A 302 -26.30 -19.32 -1.77
C LEU A 302 -27.63 -18.68 -1.34
N TRP A 303 -28.47 -18.27 -2.29
CA TRP A 303 -29.80 -17.73 -2.02
C TRP A 303 -30.77 -18.77 -1.45
N ARG A 304 -30.71 -20.03 -1.93
CA ARG A 304 -31.50 -21.12 -1.33
C ARG A 304 -31.04 -21.42 0.10
N ALA A 305 -29.75 -21.48 0.35
CA ALA A 305 -29.18 -21.70 1.68
C ALA A 305 -29.59 -20.57 2.66
N SER A 306 -29.44 -19.31 2.25
CA SER A 306 -29.78 -18.14 3.08
C SER A 306 -31.28 -17.98 3.36
N ARG A 307 -32.15 -18.52 2.49
CA ARG A 307 -33.59 -18.63 2.75
C ARG A 307 -33.99 -19.85 3.57
N GLY A 308 -33.26 -20.96 3.47
CA GLY A 308 -33.52 -22.19 4.21
C GLY A 308 -33.18 -22.09 5.69
N THR A 309 -32.27 -21.19 6.07
CA THR A 309 -31.79 -21.02 7.45
C THR A 309 -32.10 -19.61 7.98
N PRO A 310 -33.10 -19.44 8.87
CA PRO A 310 -33.36 -18.18 9.58
C PRO A 310 -32.10 -17.64 10.27
N ARG A 311 -31.97 -16.31 10.41
CA ARG A 311 -30.75 -15.66 10.90
C ARG A 311 -30.33 -16.16 12.29
N GLU A 312 -31.30 -16.46 13.13
CA GLU A 312 -31.18 -16.96 14.50
C GLU A 312 -30.73 -18.44 14.56
N ALA A 313 -30.98 -19.19 13.49
CA ALA A 313 -30.63 -20.61 13.35
C ALA A 313 -29.36 -20.83 12.52
N ARG A 314 -28.65 -19.76 12.12
CA ARG A 314 -27.42 -19.89 11.33
C ARG A 314 -26.26 -20.43 12.20
N PRO A 315 -25.40 -21.29 11.64
CA PRO A 315 -24.21 -21.76 12.34
C PRO A 315 -23.29 -20.62 12.77
N SER A 316 -22.58 -20.84 13.88
CA SER A 316 -21.51 -19.92 14.31
C SER A 316 -20.49 -19.72 13.19
N GLY A 317 -20.13 -18.46 12.93
CA GLY A 317 -19.24 -18.07 11.83
C GLY A 317 -19.95 -17.65 10.53
N VAL A 318 -21.27 -17.84 10.38
CA VAL A 318 -22.04 -17.30 9.25
C VAL A 318 -22.53 -15.88 9.56
N VAL A 319 -22.18 -14.90 8.73
CA VAL A 319 -22.56 -13.48 8.91
C VAL A 319 -23.13 -12.93 7.60
N SER A 320 -24.24 -12.17 7.64
CA SER A 320 -24.75 -11.50 6.43
C SER A 320 -23.81 -10.37 6.02
N MET A 321 -23.62 -10.18 4.70
CA MET A 321 -22.69 -9.18 4.15
C MET A 321 -22.93 -7.77 4.72
N ARG A 322 -24.18 -7.30 4.75
CA ARG A 322 -24.58 -6.03 5.40
C ARG A 322 -24.11 -5.84 6.86
N ASP A 323 -24.07 -6.90 7.66
CA ASP A 323 -23.68 -6.82 9.08
C ASP A 323 -22.16 -6.72 9.27
N THR A 324 -21.38 -6.87 8.19
CA THR A 324 -19.91 -6.72 8.20
C THR A 324 -19.42 -5.30 7.89
N ASN A 325 -20.35 -4.37 7.61
CA ASN A 325 -20.00 -3.02 7.20
C ASN A 325 -19.47 -2.19 8.39
N LEU A 326 -18.21 -1.77 8.31
CA LEU A 326 -17.60 -0.80 9.22
C LEU A 326 -17.38 0.54 8.49
N LYS A 327 -17.67 1.64 9.17
CA LYS A 327 -17.55 2.99 8.63
C LYS A 327 -16.49 3.79 9.36
N SER A 328 -15.80 4.66 8.64
CA SER A 328 -14.98 5.71 9.23
C SER A 328 -15.12 7.02 8.45
N THR A 329 -14.90 8.13 9.13
CA THR A 329 -14.94 9.47 8.54
C THR A 329 -13.81 10.31 9.11
N MET A 330 -13.05 10.96 8.24
CA MET A 330 -11.83 11.66 8.59
C MET A 330 -11.78 13.03 7.92
N PHE A 331 -11.26 14.03 8.63
CA PHE A 331 -10.96 15.32 8.04
C PHE A 331 -9.55 15.31 7.43
N MET A 332 -9.43 15.75 6.18
CA MET A 332 -8.21 15.64 5.39
C MET A 332 -7.24 16.78 5.70
N GLN A 333 -6.31 16.52 6.61
CA GLN A 333 -5.40 17.53 7.16
C GLN A 333 -4.12 17.74 6.33
N PRO A 334 -3.48 18.92 6.41
CA PRO A 334 -2.30 19.27 5.61
C PRO A 334 -1.07 18.38 5.82
N GLN A 335 -0.92 17.68 6.95
CA GLN A 335 0.22 16.75 7.16
C GLN A 335 0.19 15.53 6.24
N TYR A 336 -0.94 15.25 5.57
CA TYR A 336 -1.07 14.11 4.64
C TYR A 336 -1.06 14.54 3.17
N ARG A 337 -0.66 15.79 2.88
CA ARG A 337 -0.58 16.35 1.52
C ARG A 337 0.63 15.82 0.74
N ASN A 338 0.49 15.73 -0.58
CA ASN A 338 1.60 15.46 -1.51
C ASN A 338 2.43 16.74 -1.80
N ARG A 339 3.52 16.61 -2.59
CA ARG A 339 4.33 17.74 -3.12
C ARG A 339 3.53 18.92 -3.63
N HIS A 340 2.43 18.63 -4.30
CA HIS A 340 1.54 19.60 -4.96
C HIS A 340 0.57 20.26 -3.97
N SER A 341 0.82 20.08 -2.66
CA SER A 341 0.31 20.79 -1.47
C SER A 341 -1.20 20.75 -1.21
N TYR A 342 -2.07 20.70 -2.21
CA TYR A 342 -3.52 20.81 -2.02
C TYR A 342 -4.24 19.46 -2.05
N MET A 343 -3.54 18.38 -2.39
CA MET A 343 -4.11 17.04 -2.51
C MET A 343 -3.46 16.07 -1.53
N ILE A 344 -4.28 15.22 -0.94
CA ILE A 344 -3.86 14.14 -0.05
C ILE A 344 -3.10 13.07 -0.84
N PHE A 345 -2.08 12.53 -0.20
CA PHE A 345 -1.17 11.55 -0.75
C PHE A 345 -1.84 10.17 -0.94
N GLY A 346 -1.60 9.51 -2.08
CA GLY A 346 -2.24 8.24 -2.43
C GLY A 346 -1.94 7.14 -1.41
N GLY A 347 -0.68 7.05 -0.98
CA GLY A 347 -0.21 6.17 0.09
C GLY A 347 -0.95 6.36 1.42
N TYR A 348 -1.34 7.59 1.77
CA TYR A 348 -2.11 7.83 3.00
C TYR A 348 -3.54 7.29 2.89
N LEU A 349 -4.19 7.46 1.73
CA LEU A 349 -5.51 6.87 1.47
C LEU A 349 -5.45 5.33 1.54
N MET A 350 -4.38 4.73 1.00
CA MET A 350 -4.16 3.28 1.13
C MET A 350 -3.95 2.83 2.58
N ARG A 351 -3.20 3.60 3.39
CA ARG A 351 -3.03 3.33 4.83
C ARG A 351 -4.37 3.34 5.57
N GLN A 352 -5.16 4.41 5.41
CA GLN A 352 -6.43 4.57 6.13
C GLN A 352 -7.48 3.53 5.69
N THR A 353 -7.58 3.23 4.39
CA THR A 353 -8.48 2.20 3.89
C THR A 353 -8.03 0.80 4.29
N PHE A 354 -6.73 0.51 4.31
CA PHE A 354 -6.20 -0.76 4.83
C PHE A 354 -6.51 -0.95 6.32
N GLU A 355 -6.31 0.08 7.15
CA GLU A 355 -6.56 -0.03 8.60
C GLU A 355 -8.05 -0.27 8.89
N LEU A 356 -8.96 0.40 8.17
CA LEU A 356 -10.40 0.10 8.25
C LEU A 356 -10.75 -1.31 7.73
N ALA A 357 -10.12 -1.75 6.64
CA ALA A 357 -10.32 -3.10 6.10
C ALA A 357 -9.82 -4.19 7.07
N TYR A 358 -8.69 -3.93 7.74
CA TYR A 358 -8.14 -4.81 8.78
C TYR A 358 -9.12 -4.95 9.94
N CYS A 359 -9.75 -3.86 10.38
CA CYS A 359 -10.81 -3.91 11.39
C CYS A 359 -11.99 -4.77 10.96
N ALA A 360 -12.47 -4.66 9.71
CA ALA A 360 -13.59 -5.48 9.23
C ALA A 360 -13.23 -6.98 9.15
N ALA A 361 -12.05 -7.32 8.62
CA ALA A 361 -11.55 -8.69 8.57
C ALA A 361 -11.29 -9.29 9.96
N SER A 362 -10.78 -8.48 10.90
CA SER A 362 -10.58 -8.89 12.30
C SER A 362 -11.90 -9.06 13.05
N SER A 363 -12.88 -8.19 12.79
CA SER A 363 -14.21 -8.24 13.40
C SER A 363 -14.98 -9.50 13.01
N ILE A 364 -14.99 -9.88 11.72
CA ILE A 364 -15.67 -11.12 11.30
C ILE A 364 -14.93 -12.40 11.75
N SER A 365 -13.59 -12.41 11.66
CA SER A 365 -12.79 -13.60 11.99
C SER A 365 -12.52 -13.78 13.48
N HIS A 366 -12.60 -12.71 14.26
CA HIS A 366 -12.15 -12.60 15.66
C HIS A 366 -10.69 -13.06 15.83
N SER A 367 -9.84 -12.72 14.86
CA SER A 367 -8.44 -13.10 14.79
C SER A 367 -7.55 -11.89 14.49
N LEU A 368 -6.24 -12.10 14.47
CA LEU A 368 -5.27 -11.16 13.91
C LEU A 368 -4.88 -11.63 12.50
N PRO A 369 -5.68 -11.31 11.46
CA PRO A 369 -5.46 -11.81 10.11
C PRO A 369 -4.16 -11.26 9.52
N ARG A 370 -3.66 -11.93 8.48
CA ARG A 370 -2.47 -11.55 7.72
C ARG A 370 -2.89 -10.95 6.37
N PHE A 371 -2.30 -9.83 5.97
CA PHE A 371 -2.48 -9.30 4.62
C PHE A 371 -1.96 -10.31 3.57
N VAL A 372 -2.67 -10.44 2.45
CA VAL A 372 -2.28 -11.30 1.31
C VAL A 372 -2.11 -10.47 0.04
N SER A 373 -3.12 -9.67 -0.31
CA SER A 373 -3.08 -8.86 -1.53
C SER A 373 -3.92 -7.59 -1.45
N LEU A 374 -3.49 -6.57 -2.19
CA LEU A 374 -4.31 -5.45 -2.64
C LEU A 374 -4.49 -5.65 -4.15
N ASP A 375 -5.72 -5.82 -4.60
CA ASP A 375 -6.03 -5.91 -6.03
C ASP A 375 -6.02 -4.53 -6.70
N SER A 376 -6.18 -4.48 -8.03
CA SER A 376 -6.08 -3.24 -8.81
C SER A 376 -7.04 -2.15 -8.30
N THR A 377 -6.49 -1.08 -7.74
CA THR A 377 -7.23 0.10 -7.28
C THR A 377 -6.95 1.30 -8.17
N THR A 378 -8.00 2.04 -8.54
CA THR A 378 -7.88 3.28 -9.32
C THR A 378 -8.35 4.46 -8.48
N PHE A 379 -7.51 5.49 -8.36
CA PHE A 379 -7.87 6.75 -7.72
C PHE A 379 -8.74 7.56 -8.69
N ARG A 380 -10.07 7.49 -8.51
CA ARG A 380 -11.07 8.04 -9.44
C ARG A 380 -11.18 9.56 -9.38
N ALA A 381 -11.08 10.12 -8.18
CA ALA A 381 -11.11 11.55 -7.95
C ALA A 381 -9.99 11.95 -6.96
N PRO A 382 -9.37 13.13 -7.13
CA PRO A 382 -8.42 13.64 -6.16
C PRO A 382 -9.11 13.93 -4.82
N VAL A 383 -8.35 13.90 -3.74
CA VAL A 383 -8.84 14.17 -2.38
C VAL A 383 -8.20 15.46 -1.88
N PRO A 384 -8.90 16.60 -1.83
CA PRO A 384 -8.31 17.86 -1.39
C PRO A 384 -8.01 17.91 0.11
N VAL A 385 -6.96 18.64 0.49
CA VAL A 385 -6.75 19.09 1.87
C VAL A 385 -7.90 20.01 2.27
N GLY A 386 -8.47 19.77 3.44
CA GLY A 386 -9.67 20.45 3.92
C GLY A 386 -10.99 19.80 3.49
N SER A 387 -10.97 18.61 2.88
CA SER A 387 -12.18 17.83 2.59
C SER A 387 -12.50 16.81 3.70
N ILE A 388 -13.72 16.28 3.69
CA ILE A 388 -14.13 15.15 4.53
C ILE A 388 -14.03 13.88 3.69
N LEU A 389 -13.28 12.88 4.18
CA LEU A 389 -13.19 11.56 3.58
C LEU A 389 -14.10 10.60 4.37
N HIS A 390 -15.12 10.06 3.70
CA HIS A 390 -15.92 8.94 4.18
C HIS A 390 -15.38 7.63 3.60
N MET A 391 -15.36 6.58 4.42
CA MET A 391 -14.90 5.25 4.04
C MET A 391 -15.87 4.19 4.56
N ASP A 392 -16.32 3.30 3.69
CA ASP A 392 -17.22 2.20 3.99
C ASP A 392 -16.52 0.87 3.66
N ALA A 393 -16.14 0.08 4.67
CA ALA A 393 -15.50 -1.22 4.52
C ALA A 393 -16.48 -2.37 4.75
N THR A 394 -16.63 -3.27 3.77
CA THR A 394 -17.54 -4.42 3.84
C THR A 394 -16.80 -5.69 3.43
N VAL A 395 -17.00 -6.79 4.15
CA VAL A 395 -16.48 -8.12 3.75
C VAL A 395 -17.31 -8.59 2.56
N VAL A 396 -16.69 -8.72 1.38
CA VAL A 396 -17.41 -9.04 0.13
C VAL A 396 -17.31 -10.51 -0.26
N TYR A 397 -16.29 -11.23 0.20
CA TYR A 397 -16.08 -12.64 -0.13
C TYR A 397 -15.29 -13.36 0.96
N THR A 398 -15.60 -14.63 1.17
CA THR A 398 -14.91 -15.53 2.10
C THR A 398 -14.75 -16.91 1.48
N GLU A 399 -13.61 -17.55 1.73
CA GLU A 399 -13.27 -18.88 1.21
C GLU A 399 -12.59 -19.70 2.31
N HIS A 400 -13.13 -20.87 2.67
CA HIS A 400 -12.46 -21.79 3.60
C HIS A 400 -11.40 -22.60 2.86
N ILE A 401 -10.16 -22.46 3.31
CA ILE A 401 -9.03 -23.23 2.80
C ILE A 401 -8.77 -24.33 3.83
N ARG A 402 -9.37 -25.49 3.58
CA ARG A 402 -9.22 -26.71 4.39
C ARG A 402 -8.12 -27.61 3.81
N GLY A 403 -7.72 -28.63 4.57
CA GLY A 403 -6.79 -29.66 4.11
C GLY A 403 -7.33 -30.50 2.94
N GLY A 404 -6.54 -31.50 2.52
CA GLY A 404 -6.92 -32.45 1.48
C GLY A 404 -8.22 -33.21 1.76
N PRO A 405 -8.70 -34.06 0.83
CA PRO A 405 -10.05 -34.61 0.84
C PRO A 405 -10.47 -35.32 2.15
N ASP A 406 -9.53 -35.90 2.91
CA ASP A 406 -9.84 -36.53 4.20
C ASP A 406 -10.29 -35.52 5.29
N ALA A 407 -9.97 -34.23 5.15
CA ALA A 407 -10.45 -33.15 6.02
C ALA A 407 -11.92 -32.77 5.78
N LEU A 408 -12.58 -33.34 4.76
CA LEU A 408 -14.03 -33.20 4.55
C LEU A 408 -14.85 -34.06 5.54
N ALA A 409 -14.23 -35.06 6.18
CA ALA A 409 -14.96 -36.07 6.96
C ALA A 409 -15.21 -35.72 8.44
N ALA A 410 -14.53 -34.70 8.99
CA ALA A 410 -14.46 -34.49 10.45
C ALA A 410 -15.37 -33.37 11.01
N VAL A 411 -16.00 -32.55 10.16
CA VAL A 411 -16.90 -31.47 10.59
C VAL A 411 -18.23 -31.61 9.88
N SER A 412 -19.31 -31.74 10.64
CA SER A 412 -20.69 -31.70 10.12
C SER A 412 -20.91 -30.35 9.44
N ASP A 413 -20.88 -30.34 8.12
CA ASP A 413 -20.61 -29.12 7.37
C ASP A 413 -21.87 -28.28 7.11
N ALA A 414 -22.47 -27.79 8.19
CA ALA A 414 -23.54 -26.80 8.15
C ALA A 414 -23.13 -25.48 7.47
N LEU A 415 -21.83 -25.32 7.14
CA LEU A 415 -21.26 -24.22 6.38
C LEU A 415 -21.12 -24.53 4.88
N ALA A 416 -21.24 -25.80 4.44
CA ALA A 416 -21.06 -26.22 3.04
C ALA A 416 -22.03 -25.52 2.10
N ASP A 417 -23.31 -25.43 2.48
CA ASP A 417 -24.36 -24.78 1.69
C ASP A 417 -24.11 -23.27 1.46
N PHE A 418 -23.23 -22.67 2.27
CA PHE A 418 -22.81 -21.27 2.20
C PHE A 418 -21.43 -21.07 1.53
N GLN A 419 -20.82 -22.12 0.98
CA GLN A 419 -19.45 -22.12 0.47
C GLN A 419 -19.38 -22.67 -0.97
N PRO A 420 -18.98 -21.89 -1.99
CA PRO A 420 -18.55 -22.45 -3.27
C PRO A 420 -17.24 -23.23 -3.09
N PRO A 421 -16.92 -24.18 -3.99
CA PRO A 421 -15.66 -24.92 -3.92
C PRO A 421 -14.44 -23.98 -3.87
N ALA A 422 -13.53 -24.27 -2.94
CA ALA A 422 -12.29 -23.54 -2.77
C ALA A 422 -11.43 -23.57 -4.04
N VAL A 423 -10.92 -22.39 -4.39
CA VAL A 423 -10.05 -22.10 -5.52
C VAL A 423 -8.59 -22.22 -5.09
N ASN A 424 -8.29 -21.71 -3.89
CA ASN A 424 -7.03 -21.82 -3.21
C ASN A 424 -6.92 -23.18 -2.51
N LYS A 425 -5.69 -23.69 -2.38
CA LYS A 425 -5.36 -24.96 -1.73
C LYS A 425 -4.24 -24.74 -0.73
N LEU A 426 -4.17 -25.60 0.30
CA LEU A 426 -3.02 -25.59 1.19
C LEU A 426 -1.72 -25.83 0.42
N CYS A 427 -0.63 -25.28 0.96
CA CYS A 427 0.71 -25.38 0.42
C CYS A 427 1.62 -26.03 1.46
N ASP A 428 2.40 -27.03 1.06
CA ASP A 428 3.32 -27.73 1.98
C ASP A 428 4.50 -26.85 2.45
N ASN A 429 4.69 -25.68 1.84
CA ASN A 429 5.71 -24.73 2.24
C ASN A 429 5.28 -23.95 3.50
N LYS A 430 6.03 -24.10 4.60
CA LYS A 430 5.76 -23.44 5.89
C LYS A 430 5.82 -21.91 5.84
N ASP A 431 6.57 -21.35 4.89
CA ASP A 431 6.70 -19.88 4.71
C ASP A 431 5.52 -19.29 3.91
N ASP A 432 4.58 -20.11 3.48
CA ASP A 432 3.39 -19.68 2.74
C ASP A 432 2.25 -19.25 3.67
N PHE A 433 1.39 -18.34 3.19
CA PHE A 433 0.17 -17.98 3.91
C PHE A 433 -0.83 -19.12 3.99
N LEU A 434 -0.82 -20.01 2.98
CA LEU A 434 -1.70 -21.16 2.90
C LEU A 434 -1.05 -22.43 3.48
N SER A 435 -0.09 -22.28 4.39
CA SER A 435 0.58 -23.40 5.07
C SER A 435 -0.26 -24.07 6.16
N CYS A 436 -1.35 -23.42 6.59
CA CYS A 436 -2.28 -23.94 7.59
C CYS A 436 -3.75 -23.72 7.18
N PRO A 437 -4.71 -24.47 7.74
CA PRO A 437 -6.14 -24.23 7.50
C PRO A 437 -6.58 -22.84 7.96
N GLY A 438 -7.52 -22.24 7.23
CA GLY A 438 -8.04 -20.92 7.57
C GLY A 438 -9.09 -20.40 6.59
N THR A 439 -9.45 -19.12 6.75
CA THR A 439 -10.38 -18.41 5.87
C THR A 439 -9.64 -17.29 5.14
N LEU A 440 -9.71 -17.27 3.81
CA LEU A 440 -9.40 -16.08 3.02
C LEU A 440 -10.61 -15.14 3.08
N VAL A 441 -10.40 -13.89 3.49
CA VAL A 441 -11.42 -12.85 3.69
C VAL A 441 -11.07 -11.67 2.78
N GLN A 442 -11.95 -11.32 1.84
CA GLN A 442 -11.81 -10.10 1.03
C GLN A 442 -12.69 -8.99 1.58
N VAL A 443 -12.09 -7.82 1.79
CA VAL A 443 -12.78 -6.61 2.23
C VAL A 443 -12.67 -5.54 1.15
N LYS A 444 -13.82 -5.00 0.74
CA LYS A 444 -13.93 -3.86 -0.16
C LYS A 444 -14.14 -2.60 0.67
N VAL A 445 -13.34 -1.57 0.43
CA VAL A 445 -13.46 -0.24 1.04
C VAL A 445 -13.78 0.77 -0.05
N ASP A 446 -15.03 1.21 -0.10
CA ASP A 446 -15.47 2.30 -0.98
C ASP A 446 -15.21 3.64 -0.29
N THR A 447 -14.69 4.63 -1.03
CA THR A 447 -14.34 5.96 -0.48
C THR A 447 -15.05 7.09 -1.20
N VAL A 448 -15.55 8.05 -0.43
CA VAL A 448 -16.28 9.23 -0.90
C VAL A 448 -15.71 10.49 -0.26
N VAL A 449 -15.43 11.51 -1.07
CA VAL A 449 -14.99 12.83 -0.61
C VAL A 449 -16.17 13.77 -0.60
N GLN A 450 -16.34 14.52 0.49
CA GLN A 450 -17.26 15.65 0.61
C GLN A 450 -16.46 16.95 0.76
N GLU A 451 -16.85 17.98 0.01
CA GLU A 451 -16.35 19.35 0.15
C GLU A 451 -16.96 20.02 1.39
N LEU A 452 -16.19 20.75 2.20
CA LEU A 452 -16.69 21.34 3.45
C LEU A 452 -17.88 22.29 3.27
N ALA A 453 -17.85 23.12 2.23
CA ALA A 453 -18.84 24.17 1.98
C ALA A 453 -19.91 23.75 0.95
N SER A 454 -20.08 22.44 0.74
CA SER A 454 -21.02 21.90 -0.24
C SER A 454 -21.57 20.54 0.21
N GLU A 455 -22.74 20.18 -0.32
CA GLU A 455 -23.29 18.83 -0.20
C GLU A 455 -22.69 17.87 -1.25
N ASN A 456 -21.88 18.38 -2.18
CA ASN A 456 -21.20 17.62 -3.22
C ASN A 456 -20.40 16.45 -2.63
N LYS A 457 -20.74 15.24 -3.07
CA LYS A 457 -20.07 13.99 -2.71
C LYS A 457 -19.56 13.27 -3.95
N THR A 458 -18.25 13.10 -4.04
CA THR A 458 -17.57 12.48 -5.18
C THR A 458 -16.91 11.17 -4.76
N LYS A 459 -17.20 10.08 -5.46
CA LYS A 459 -16.56 8.78 -5.21
C LYS A 459 -15.09 8.84 -5.62
N SER A 460 -14.18 8.80 -4.64
CA SER A 460 -12.73 8.93 -4.88
C SER A 460 -12.03 7.61 -5.18
N GLY A 461 -12.55 6.49 -4.69
CA GLY A 461 -11.87 5.20 -4.81
C GLY A 461 -12.71 3.99 -4.40
N SER A 462 -12.12 2.83 -4.62
CA SER A 462 -12.58 1.52 -4.15
C SER A 462 -11.33 0.65 -3.99
N PHE A 463 -11.06 0.18 -2.78
CA PHE A 463 -9.87 -0.59 -2.43
C PHE A 463 -10.29 -1.99 -2.02
N ILE A 464 -9.60 -3.03 -2.49
CA ILE A 464 -9.96 -4.42 -2.20
C ILE A 464 -8.77 -5.15 -1.64
N PHE A 465 -8.86 -5.48 -0.35
CA PHE A 465 -7.80 -6.12 0.41
C PHE A 465 -8.21 -7.58 0.69
N SER A 466 -7.33 -8.51 0.33
CA SER A 466 -7.42 -9.91 0.73
C SER A 466 -6.60 -10.14 1.99
N PHE A 467 -7.21 -10.80 2.96
CA PHE A 467 -6.59 -11.20 4.22
C PHE A 467 -6.75 -12.70 4.44
N PHE A 468 -5.77 -13.33 5.08
CA PHE A 468 -5.86 -14.71 5.54
C PHE A 468 -5.99 -14.75 7.07
N ALA A 469 -7.09 -15.32 7.55
CA ALA A 469 -7.35 -15.58 8.96
C ALA A 469 -7.11 -17.09 9.24
N PRO A 470 -6.04 -17.47 9.94
CA PRO A 470 -5.82 -18.86 10.35
C PRO A 470 -6.99 -19.39 11.18
N ALA A 471 -7.38 -20.66 10.98
CA ALA A 471 -8.52 -21.25 11.69
C ALA A 471 -8.25 -21.41 13.19
N GLN A 472 -7.00 -21.59 13.58
CA GLN A 472 -6.55 -21.56 14.97
C GLN A 472 -5.50 -20.46 15.14
N GLN A 473 -5.60 -19.73 16.25
CA GLN A 473 -4.59 -18.74 16.62
C GLN A 473 -3.31 -19.46 17.08
N GLU A 474 -2.14 -18.96 16.68
CA GLU A 474 -0.86 -19.59 17.01
C GLU A 474 -0.66 -19.64 18.53
N GLY A 475 -0.59 -20.85 19.10
CA GLY A 475 -0.50 -21.07 20.54
C GLY A 475 -1.83 -21.15 21.30
N SER A 476 -2.98 -21.19 20.61
CA SER A 476 -4.31 -21.41 21.19
C SER A 476 -4.79 -22.85 20.95
N ASP A 477 -5.33 -23.48 21.99
CA ASP A 477 -5.96 -24.81 21.95
C ASP A 477 -7.47 -24.74 21.61
N SER A 478 -7.92 -23.59 21.10
CA SER A 478 -9.30 -23.34 20.68
C SER A 478 -9.70 -24.14 19.44
N ASP A 479 -10.96 -24.56 19.36
CA ASP A 479 -11.54 -25.18 18.17
C ASP A 479 -11.28 -24.37 16.89
N PRO A 480 -11.01 -25.03 15.75
CA PRO A 480 -10.72 -24.35 14.49
C PRO A 480 -11.94 -23.58 13.98
N ARG A 481 -11.83 -22.25 13.93
CA ARG A 481 -12.90 -21.34 13.51
C ARG A 481 -12.78 -20.98 12.03
N PHE A 482 -13.88 -21.20 11.32
CA PHE A 482 -14.05 -20.74 9.94
C PHE A 482 -15.18 -19.71 9.87
N VAL A 483 -15.13 -18.78 8.91
CA VAL A 483 -16.14 -17.73 8.76
C VAL A 483 -16.64 -17.58 7.34
N SER A 484 -17.96 -17.44 7.18
CA SER A 484 -18.64 -17.32 5.88
C SER A 484 -19.43 -16.02 5.83
N VAL A 485 -19.14 -15.17 4.85
CA VAL A 485 -20.00 -14.03 4.52
C VAL A 485 -21.09 -14.47 3.54
N VAL A 486 -22.33 -14.09 3.80
CA VAL A 486 -23.50 -14.47 2.99
C VAL A 486 -24.12 -13.23 2.35
N PRO A 487 -24.16 -13.12 1.02
CA PRO A 487 -24.89 -12.05 0.34
C PRO A 487 -26.41 -12.30 0.39
N GLU A 488 -27.19 -11.26 0.67
CA GLU A 488 -28.66 -11.36 0.79
C GLU A 488 -29.38 -10.61 -0.36
N THR A 489 -28.79 -9.51 -0.84
CA THR A 489 -29.27 -8.70 -1.97
C THR A 489 -28.52 -9.02 -3.28
N TYR A 490 -29.12 -8.67 -4.42
CA TYR A 490 -28.48 -8.85 -5.73
C TYR A 490 -27.13 -8.13 -5.84
N SER A 491 -27.03 -6.89 -5.32
CA SER A 491 -25.78 -6.14 -5.32
C SER A 491 -24.69 -6.81 -4.48
N GLU A 492 -25.04 -7.39 -3.32
CA GLU A 492 -24.10 -8.19 -2.52
C GLU A 492 -23.67 -9.47 -3.26
N MET A 493 -24.60 -10.14 -3.96
CA MET A 493 -24.30 -11.34 -4.77
C MET A 493 -23.32 -11.02 -5.91
N ILE A 494 -23.45 -9.87 -6.57
CA ILE A 494 -22.50 -9.40 -7.58
C ILE A 494 -21.12 -9.12 -6.96
N ASN A 495 -21.06 -8.41 -5.81
CA ASN A 495 -19.78 -8.19 -5.11
C ASN A 495 -19.11 -9.51 -4.67
N TYR A 496 -19.90 -10.53 -4.31
CA TYR A 496 -19.41 -11.86 -3.94
C TYR A 496 -18.84 -12.64 -5.12
N VAL A 497 -19.53 -12.66 -6.26
CA VAL A 497 -19.01 -13.30 -7.51
C VAL A 497 -17.73 -12.62 -7.98
N ASP A 498 -17.71 -11.29 -7.97
CA ASP A 498 -16.52 -10.49 -8.29
C ASP A 498 -15.36 -10.77 -7.32
N GLY A 499 -15.66 -11.02 -6.04
CA GLY A 499 -14.70 -11.49 -5.04
C GLY A 499 -14.12 -12.88 -5.36
N ARG A 500 -14.96 -13.84 -5.78
CA ARG A 500 -14.47 -15.14 -6.26
C ARG A 500 -13.59 -15.01 -7.50
N ARG A 501 -13.95 -14.15 -8.47
CA ARG A 501 -13.11 -13.86 -9.65
C ARG A 501 -11.73 -13.33 -9.24
N ARG A 502 -11.67 -12.41 -8.27
CA ARG A 502 -10.41 -11.94 -7.66
C ARG A 502 -9.61 -13.05 -6.98
N ALA A 503 -10.26 -13.96 -6.26
CA ALA A 503 -9.59 -15.09 -5.62
C ALA A 503 -8.92 -16.01 -6.66
N VAL A 504 -9.61 -16.31 -7.76
CA VAL A 504 -9.06 -17.04 -8.93
C VAL A 504 -7.88 -16.29 -9.55
N ASN A 505 -8.02 -15.00 -9.82
CA ASN A 505 -6.95 -14.19 -10.40
C ASN A 505 -5.71 -14.10 -9.48
N THR A 506 -5.91 -14.02 -8.17
CA THR A 506 -4.84 -14.00 -7.17
C THR A 506 -4.14 -15.36 -7.05
N ALA A 507 -4.88 -16.47 -7.02
CA ALA A 507 -4.33 -17.83 -7.03
C ALA A 507 -3.51 -18.11 -8.30
N MET A 508 -4.02 -17.68 -9.46
CA MET A 508 -3.32 -17.77 -10.74
C MET A 508 -2.05 -16.92 -10.77
N TYR A 509 -2.07 -15.70 -10.23
CA TYR A 509 -0.87 -14.88 -10.06
C TYR A 509 0.15 -15.55 -9.15
N ALA A 510 -0.26 -16.01 -7.96
CA ALA A 510 0.61 -16.69 -6.99
C ALA A 510 1.30 -17.92 -7.60
N SER A 511 0.56 -18.75 -8.34
CA SER A 511 1.13 -19.93 -9.02
C SER A 511 2.14 -19.57 -10.11
N ARG A 512 1.95 -18.45 -10.82
CA ARG A 512 2.91 -17.96 -11.82
C ARG A 512 4.20 -17.46 -11.17
N VAL A 513 4.11 -16.69 -10.08
CA VAL A 513 5.33 -16.20 -9.39
C VAL A 513 6.10 -17.36 -8.74
N LYS A 514 5.41 -18.30 -8.07
CA LYS A 514 6.02 -19.52 -7.51
C LYS A 514 6.71 -20.42 -8.54
N ARG A 515 6.30 -20.38 -9.81
CA ARG A 515 6.99 -21.07 -10.91
C ARG A 515 8.24 -20.31 -11.37
N GLN A 516 8.20 -18.97 -11.37
CA GLN A 516 9.35 -18.15 -11.75
C GLN A 516 10.46 -18.20 -10.69
N SER A 517 10.12 -18.26 -9.39
CA SER A 517 11.10 -18.40 -8.30
C SER A 517 11.67 -19.82 -8.10
N LYS A 518 11.30 -20.78 -8.96
CA LYS A 518 11.80 -22.17 -8.95
C LYS A 518 12.67 -22.52 -10.16
N LEU A 519 12.72 -21.60 -11.13
CA LEU A 519 13.62 -21.63 -12.29
C LEU A 519 14.84 -20.76 -12.00
#